data_AF-A0A1G9LR42-F1
#
_entry.id   AF-A0A1G9LR42-F1
#
_cell.length_a   1.000
_cell.length_b   1.000
_cell.length_c   1.000
_cell.angle_alpha   90.00
_cell.angle_beta   90.00
_cell.angle_gamma   90.00
#
_symmetry.space_group_name_H-M   'P 1'
#
loop_
_entity.id
_entity.type
_entity.pdbx_description
1 polymer ?
#
loop_
_entity_poly.entity_id
_entity_poly.type
_entity_poly.pdbx_seq_one_letter_code
_entity_poly.pdbx_strand_id
1 'polypeptide(L)'
;MSGSKGSEYLIEIDRLRPGVFIRLQGVPWYRHPFLTSSFRIKDFDQIETLRALNVKKVICVPDESLTTPLDVSRKSKVAPHSVLPGENPVPDGYYDEKNKRIKVLREKKASVARAVKKYSLSLSQIETLMLSISRGNDQFIEDAIQFSSDLSSYFLEDCESIMHVLNIQDDQNDSLYYHSLNVTVLSLILGRSIGLAETEMRDLAMGAMFHDIGKSKIEKKILRKKGKLTNVERSVIQKHPFYGVQILSKNENFPKEAMKIVYQHHERCDGKGYPKKMQFNELSKLTKILSVANFYDGLINKHDSSKSLTPYQALSYMYTKYSGMLDKESLSVFIRCMGIYPPGTIVLLNNDQIGMVVSVNLAKPLSPSIVLYDPQIPKKEALILDLEHESDFTITDSVSPAKLSNDVYEYLSPRSRITYFVDPDSVSEV
;
A
#
# COMPACT_ATOMS: atom_id res chain seq x y z
N MET A 1 -20.17 27.24 14.48
CA MET A 1 -19.73 27.83 15.77
C MET A 1 -18.21 27.69 15.83
N SER A 2 -17.49 28.81 15.72
CA SER A 2 -16.02 28.83 15.70
C SER A 2 -15.49 28.69 17.13
N GLY A 3 -14.97 27.51 17.46
CA GLY A 3 -14.14 27.34 18.66
C GLY A 3 -12.83 28.09 18.48
N SER A 4 -12.53 28.99 19.42
CA SER A 4 -11.24 29.66 19.55
C SER A 4 -10.12 28.61 19.66
N LYS A 5 -9.28 28.45 18.63
CA LYS A 5 -8.06 27.64 18.71
C LYS A 5 -7.13 28.22 19.77
N GLY A 6 -6.82 27.47 20.82
CA GLY A 6 -5.85 27.86 21.83
C GLY A 6 -4.46 27.87 21.21
N SER A 7 -3.79 29.02 21.20
CA SER A 7 -2.40 29.13 20.73
C SER A 7 -1.49 28.23 21.56
N GLU A 8 -0.65 27.42 20.91
CA GLU A 8 0.37 26.60 21.57
C GLU A 8 1.30 27.46 22.44
N TYR A 9 1.68 26.95 23.61
CA TYR A 9 2.58 27.68 24.53
C TYR A 9 3.50 26.75 25.31
N LEU A 10 4.65 27.29 25.70
CA LEU A 10 5.69 26.55 26.42
C LEU A 10 5.32 26.39 27.91
N ILE A 11 5.49 25.19 28.45
CA ILE A 11 5.29 24.87 29.87
C ILE A 11 6.48 24.13 30.45
N GLU A 12 6.75 24.36 31.73
CA GLU A 12 7.70 23.56 32.51
C GLU A 12 7.16 22.15 32.73
N ILE A 13 8.05 21.17 32.79
CA ILE A 13 7.71 19.75 32.99
C ILE A 13 6.88 19.52 34.28
N ASP A 14 7.11 20.32 35.32
CA ASP A 14 6.40 20.21 36.61
C ASP A 14 4.94 20.66 36.54
N ARG A 15 4.54 21.26 35.41
CA ARG A 15 3.14 21.59 35.14
C ARG A 15 2.39 20.45 34.45
N LEU A 16 3.09 19.39 34.03
CA LEU A 16 2.46 18.26 33.35
C LEU A 16 1.61 17.43 34.32
N ARG A 17 0.52 16.92 33.77
CA ARG A 17 -0.32 15.90 34.37
C ARG A 17 -0.90 15.01 33.27
N PRO A 18 -1.36 13.79 33.61
CA PRO A 18 -2.12 12.96 32.69
C PRO A 18 -3.25 13.73 32.00
N GLY A 19 -3.35 13.56 30.69
CA GLY A 19 -4.32 14.23 29.83
C GLY A 19 -3.83 15.51 29.14
N VAL A 20 -2.67 16.06 29.49
CA VAL A 20 -2.05 17.19 28.75
C VAL A 20 -1.41 16.67 27.47
N PHE A 21 -1.68 17.31 26.32
CA PHE A 21 -1.01 17.03 25.06
C PHE A 21 0.23 17.90 24.90
N ILE A 22 1.37 17.27 24.63
CA ILE A 22 2.67 17.93 24.59
C ILE A 22 3.39 17.69 23.27
N ARG A 23 4.32 18.59 22.96
CA ARG A 23 5.34 18.44 21.93
C ARG A 23 6.71 18.74 22.54
N LEU A 24 7.64 17.81 22.35
CA LEU A 24 9.01 17.90 22.82
C LEU A 24 9.78 18.90 21.95
N GLN A 25 10.63 19.70 22.60
CA GLN A 25 11.47 20.68 21.95
C GLN A 25 12.93 20.38 22.27
N GLY A 26 13.76 20.22 21.25
CA GLY A 26 15.21 20.06 21.41
C GLY A 26 15.68 18.67 21.86
N VAL A 27 14.78 17.70 22.02
CA VAL A 27 15.15 16.29 22.20
C VAL A 27 14.86 15.56 20.89
N PRO A 28 15.90 15.09 20.17
CA PRO A 28 15.70 14.27 18.98
C PRO A 28 14.92 13.01 19.32
N TRP A 29 14.06 12.56 18.41
CA TRP A 29 13.18 11.39 18.61
C TRP A 29 13.97 10.13 19.04
N TYR A 30 15.20 9.97 18.56
CA TYR A 30 16.05 8.83 18.90
C TYR A 30 16.55 8.85 20.37
N ARG A 31 16.46 9.98 21.06
CA ARG A 31 16.88 10.15 22.47
C ARG A 31 15.76 9.96 23.49
N HIS A 32 14.51 9.72 23.09
CA HIS A 32 13.41 9.52 24.03
C HIS A 32 12.60 8.23 23.74
N PRO A 33 11.91 7.66 24.75
CA PRO A 33 11.19 6.39 24.61
C PRO A 33 9.79 6.52 24.02
N PHE A 34 9.29 7.75 23.88
CA PHE A 34 7.98 8.00 23.29
C PHE A 34 8.00 7.74 21.78
N LEU A 35 6.85 7.30 21.26
CA LEU A 35 6.65 6.95 19.85
C LEU A 35 6.82 8.14 18.89
N THR A 36 6.58 9.34 19.38
CA THR A 36 6.59 10.58 18.59
C THR A 36 7.11 11.70 19.48
N SER A 37 7.59 12.77 18.86
CA SER A 37 7.95 13.98 19.60
C SER A 37 6.70 14.73 20.08
N SER A 38 5.50 14.30 19.70
CA SER A 38 4.22 14.90 20.12
C SER A 38 3.21 13.83 20.54
N PHE A 39 2.74 13.89 21.78
CA PHE A 39 1.84 12.88 22.35
C PHE A 39 1.11 13.42 23.58
N ARG A 40 0.04 12.73 23.98
CA ARG A 40 -0.68 12.99 25.22
C ARG A 40 -0.04 12.24 26.39
N ILE A 41 0.20 12.93 27.50
CA ILE A 41 0.67 12.31 28.74
C ILE A 41 -0.42 11.37 29.26
N LYS A 42 -0.10 10.09 29.44
CA LYS A 42 -1.03 9.04 29.90
C LYS A 42 -1.00 8.87 31.41
N ASP A 43 0.18 8.89 31.98
CA ASP A 43 0.45 8.57 33.37
C ASP A 43 1.61 9.42 33.91
N PHE A 44 1.88 9.27 35.20
CA PHE A 44 2.98 9.97 35.85
C PHE A 44 4.35 9.36 35.48
N ASP A 45 4.41 8.09 35.07
CA ASP A 45 5.66 7.43 34.67
C ASP A 45 6.24 8.06 33.41
N GLN A 46 5.39 8.50 32.47
CA GLN A 46 5.81 9.29 31.31
C GLN A 46 6.42 10.65 31.70
N ILE A 47 5.93 11.28 32.78
CA ILE A 47 6.49 12.53 33.29
C ILE A 47 7.86 12.28 33.92
N GLU A 48 8.01 11.22 34.71
CA GLU A 48 9.32 10.84 35.27
C GLU A 48 10.33 10.48 34.18
N THR A 49 9.87 9.81 33.12
CA THR A 49 10.68 9.50 31.95
C THR A 49 11.18 10.77 31.26
N LEU A 50 10.32 11.79 31.10
CA LEU A 50 10.74 13.09 30.56
C LEU A 50 11.75 13.80 31.46
N ARG A 51 11.61 13.69 32.80
CA ARG A 51 12.59 14.22 33.75
C ARG A 51 13.93 13.51 33.64
N ALA A 52 13.92 12.18 33.51
CA ALA A 52 15.14 11.37 33.33
C ALA A 52 15.90 11.75 32.04
N LEU A 53 15.17 12.20 31.01
CA LEU A 53 15.74 12.72 29.77
C LEU A 53 16.22 14.18 29.86
N ASN A 54 16.17 14.78 31.05
CA ASN A 54 16.55 16.17 31.31
C ASN A 54 15.73 17.20 30.49
N VAL A 55 14.49 16.86 30.12
CA VAL A 55 13.55 17.76 29.46
C VAL A 55 13.02 18.76 30.47
N LYS A 56 13.37 20.04 30.33
CA LYS A 56 12.89 21.09 31.25
C LYS A 56 11.54 21.67 30.82
N LYS A 57 11.37 21.84 29.52
CA LYS A 57 10.24 22.53 28.91
C LYS A 57 9.67 21.73 27.75
N VAL A 58 8.35 21.77 27.60
CA VAL A 58 7.62 21.18 26.48
C VAL A 58 6.60 22.18 25.97
N ILE A 59 6.19 22.04 24.72
CA ILE A 59 5.11 22.84 24.14
C ILE A 59 3.79 22.16 24.48
N CYS A 60 2.88 22.86 25.14
CA CYS A 60 1.51 22.40 25.34
C CYS A 60 0.67 22.72 24.11
N VAL A 61 -0.16 21.76 23.68
CA VAL A 61 -1.16 21.94 22.61
C VAL A 61 -2.55 21.90 23.26
N PRO A 62 -3.14 23.06 23.63
CA PRO A 62 -4.37 23.09 24.42
C PRO A 62 -5.56 22.42 23.72
N ASP A 63 -5.66 22.61 22.40
CA ASP A 63 -6.77 22.08 21.60
C ASP A 63 -6.82 20.54 21.57
N GLU A 64 -5.67 19.87 21.75
CA GLU A 64 -5.55 18.41 21.77
C GLU A 64 -5.49 17.83 23.20
N SER A 65 -5.47 18.71 24.21
CA SER A 65 -5.36 18.34 25.63
C SER A 65 -6.73 18.04 26.24
N LEU A 66 -6.84 16.93 26.96
CA LEU A 66 -8.03 16.60 27.76
C LEU A 66 -8.07 17.35 29.09
N THR A 67 -6.90 17.80 29.56
CA THR A 67 -6.78 18.57 30.80
C THR A 67 -5.85 19.76 30.59
N THR A 68 -6.07 20.83 31.33
CA THR A 68 -5.14 21.97 31.35
C THR A 68 -3.89 21.64 32.19
N PRO A 69 -2.70 22.16 31.86
CA PRO A 69 -1.52 22.03 32.72
C PRO A 69 -1.78 22.58 34.14
N LEU A 70 -1.04 22.08 35.13
CA LEU A 70 -1.13 22.58 36.50
C LEU A 70 -0.81 24.07 36.57
N ASP A 71 -1.57 24.78 37.40
CA ASP A 71 -1.41 26.21 37.60
C ASP A 71 -0.27 26.48 38.60
N VAL A 72 0.64 27.39 38.23
CA VAL A 72 1.84 27.72 39.01
C VAL A 72 1.48 28.52 40.28
N SER A 73 0.24 28.99 40.38
CA SER A 73 -0.25 29.87 41.45
C SER A 73 -0.50 29.17 42.81
N ARG A 74 -0.43 27.84 42.88
CA ARG A 74 -0.35 27.12 44.16
C ARG A 74 1.07 26.59 44.35
N LYS A 75 1.86 27.31 45.15
CA LYS A 75 3.00 26.75 45.88
C LYS A 75 2.51 25.61 46.77
N SER A 76 2.26 24.43 46.21
CA SER A 76 2.27 23.21 46.99
C SER A 76 3.70 22.99 47.43
N LYS A 77 3.93 23.05 48.74
CA LYS A 77 5.14 22.59 49.41
C LYS A 77 5.35 21.13 49.05
N VAL A 78 6.04 20.85 47.95
CA VAL A 78 6.76 19.61 47.77
C VAL A 78 8.20 19.94 48.14
N ALA A 79 8.72 19.24 49.14
CA ALA A 79 10.07 19.41 49.62
C ALA A 79 11.07 19.32 48.45
N PRO A 80 12.17 20.09 48.46
CA PRO A 80 13.18 19.97 47.42
C PRO A 80 13.85 18.60 47.57
N HIS A 81 13.43 17.64 46.75
CA HIS A 81 14.29 16.50 46.46
C HIS A 81 15.42 17.02 45.58
N SER A 82 16.54 17.35 46.23
CA SER A 82 17.82 17.55 45.58
C SER A 82 18.28 16.23 44.97
N VAL A 83 17.86 15.95 43.73
CA VAL A 83 18.50 14.93 42.91
C VAL A 83 19.54 15.65 42.06
N LEU A 84 20.79 15.32 42.30
CA LEU A 84 21.93 15.77 41.48
C LEU A 84 21.67 15.41 39.99
N PRO A 85 22.14 16.22 39.03
CA PRO A 85 22.15 15.84 37.63
C PRO A 85 23.20 14.74 37.43
N GLY A 86 22.80 13.51 37.71
CA GLY A 86 23.53 12.29 37.41
C GLY A 86 22.65 11.45 36.50
N GLU A 87 23.25 10.94 35.43
CA GLU A 87 22.68 10.00 34.47
C GLU A 87 21.89 8.91 35.21
N ASN A 88 20.58 9.04 35.31
CA ASN A 88 19.74 7.89 35.60
C ASN A 88 19.72 7.07 34.30
N PRO A 89 20.34 5.88 34.26
CA PRO A 89 20.33 5.06 33.07
C PRO A 89 18.87 4.76 32.73
N VAL A 90 18.51 4.97 31.47
CA VAL A 90 17.21 4.54 30.96
C VAL A 90 17.11 3.03 31.21
N PRO A 91 16.01 2.48 31.78
CA PRO A 91 15.95 1.10 32.24
C PRO A 91 16.48 0.10 31.22
N ASP A 92 17.25 -0.91 31.66
CA ASP A 92 18.02 -1.84 30.80
C ASP A 92 17.21 -2.57 29.71
N GLY A 93 15.88 -2.62 29.78
CA GLY A 93 15.01 -3.17 28.72
C GLY A 93 14.71 -2.22 27.55
N TYR A 94 15.04 -0.93 27.68
CA TYR A 94 14.68 0.13 26.74
C TYR A 94 15.41 0.05 25.40
N TYR A 95 16.74 -0.14 25.46
CA TYR A 95 17.53 -0.31 24.26
C TYR A 95 17.22 -1.64 23.58
N ASP A 96 16.90 -2.69 24.34
CA ASP A 96 16.60 -4.01 23.79
C ASP A 96 15.30 -4.04 22.98
N GLU A 97 14.22 -3.47 23.49
CA GLU A 97 12.94 -3.43 22.76
C GLU A 97 13.02 -2.51 21.54
N LYS A 98 13.69 -1.37 21.67
CA LYS A 98 13.96 -0.44 20.56
C LYS A 98 14.86 -1.07 19.49
N ASN A 99 15.92 -1.78 19.89
CA ASN A 99 16.83 -2.47 18.97
C ASN A 99 16.13 -3.64 18.25
N LYS A 100 15.25 -4.38 18.95
CA LYS A 100 14.38 -5.40 18.33
C LYS A 100 13.47 -4.76 17.28
N ARG A 101 12.79 -3.66 17.62
CA ARG A 101 11.96 -2.90 16.67
C ARG A 101 12.78 -2.47 15.46
N ILE A 102 13.93 -1.80 15.65
CA ILE A 102 14.81 -1.37 14.56
C ILE A 102 15.26 -2.55 13.67
N LYS A 103 15.57 -3.70 14.25
CA LYS A 103 15.96 -4.90 13.50
C LYS A 103 14.82 -5.40 12.61
N VAL A 104 13.62 -5.56 13.15
CA VAL A 104 12.42 -5.96 12.37
C VAL A 104 12.15 -4.99 11.23
N LEU A 105 12.30 -3.69 11.48
CA LEU A 105 12.13 -2.65 10.46
C LEU A 105 13.17 -2.73 9.36
N ARG A 106 14.44 -2.98 9.71
CA ARG A 106 15.50 -3.20 8.71
C ARG A 106 15.25 -4.44 7.87
N GLU A 107 14.76 -5.52 8.47
CA GLU A 107 14.42 -6.76 7.76
C GLU A 107 13.23 -6.58 6.81
N LYS A 108 12.12 -5.98 7.29
CA LYS A 108 10.98 -5.60 6.43
C LYS A 108 11.44 -4.68 5.30
N LYS A 109 12.29 -3.69 5.61
CA LYS A 109 12.85 -2.77 4.61
C LYS A 109 13.65 -3.49 3.53
N ALA A 110 14.49 -4.43 3.95
CA ALA A 110 15.27 -5.24 3.03
C ALA A 110 14.37 -6.15 2.18
N SER A 111 13.27 -6.69 2.72
CA SER A 111 12.35 -7.54 1.96
C SER A 111 11.59 -6.78 0.87
N VAL A 112 11.06 -5.61 1.20
CA VAL A 112 10.44 -4.72 0.20
C VAL A 112 11.46 -4.33 -0.88
N ALA A 113 12.69 -3.96 -0.51
CA ALA A 113 13.72 -3.63 -1.49
C ALA A 113 14.04 -4.81 -2.44
N ARG A 114 14.09 -6.05 -1.92
CA ARG A 114 14.23 -7.25 -2.76
C ARG A 114 13.03 -7.45 -3.68
N ALA A 115 11.81 -7.29 -3.18
CA ALA A 115 10.59 -7.42 -3.98
C ALA A 115 10.56 -6.41 -5.13
N VAL A 116 11.01 -5.17 -4.89
CA VAL A 116 11.13 -4.12 -5.90
C VAL A 116 12.12 -4.51 -6.99
N LYS A 117 13.31 -4.98 -6.60
CA LYS A 117 14.33 -5.43 -7.55
C LYS A 117 13.79 -6.57 -8.43
N LYS A 118 13.16 -7.57 -7.81
CA LYS A 118 12.52 -8.68 -8.53
C LYS A 118 11.43 -8.18 -9.48
N TYR A 119 10.54 -7.31 -9.01
CA TYR A 119 9.47 -6.73 -9.83
C TYR A 119 10.02 -5.95 -11.03
N SER A 120 11.05 -5.13 -10.84
CA SER A 120 11.68 -4.39 -11.94
C SER A 120 12.28 -5.33 -12.98
N LEU A 121 12.92 -6.43 -12.57
CA LEU A 121 13.43 -7.44 -13.49
C LEU A 121 12.29 -8.15 -14.23
N SER A 122 11.24 -8.53 -13.51
CA SER A 122 10.05 -9.15 -14.08
C SER A 122 9.35 -8.23 -15.09
N LEU A 123 9.37 -6.92 -14.86
CA LEU A 123 8.82 -5.94 -15.78
C LEU A 123 9.59 -5.91 -17.11
N SER A 124 10.92 -5.93 -17.07
CA SER A 124 11.74 -6.02 -18.30
C SER A 124 11.54 -7.36 -19.03
N GLN A 125 11.35 -8.45 -18.27
CA GLN A 125 11.07 -9.77 -18.84
C GLN A 125 9.71 -9.82 -19.54
N ILE A 126 8.63 -9.33 -18.91
CA ILE A 126 7.29 -9.33 -19.53
C ILE A 126 7.26 -8.45 -20.78
N GLU A 127 7.96 -7.31 -20.78
CA GLU A 127 8.10 -6.47 -21.98
C GLU A 127 8.78 -7.26 -23.12
N THR A 128 9.87 -7.96 -22.82
CA THR A 128 10.59 -8.79 -23.80
C THR A 128 9.70 -9.90 -24.36
N LEU A 129 8.95 -10.59 -23.50
CA LEU A 129 7.99 -11.64 -23.89
C LEU A 129 6.88 -11.08 -24.79
N MET A 130 6.30 -9.92 -24.43
CA MET A 130 5.27 -9.29 -25.23
C MET A 130 5.76 -8.86 -26.62
N LEU A 131 7.02 -8.45 -26.73
CA LEU A 131 7.62 -8.09 -28.03
C LEU A 131 7.97 -9.33 -28.87
N SER A 132 8.41 -10.42 -28.23
CA SER A 132 8.80 -11.66 -28.92
C SER A 132 7.62 -12.43 -29.51
N ILE A 133 6.39 -12.21 -29.03
CA ILE A 133 5.16 -12.83 -29.54
C ILE A 133 4.98 -12.70 -31.06
N SER A 134 5.51 -11.61 -31.63
CA SER A 134 5.45 -11.32 -33.06
C SER A 134 6.30 -12.27 -33.92
N ARG A 135 7.26 -12.97 -33.30
CA ARG A 135 8.18 -13.92 -33.96
C ARG A 135 7.59 -15.33 -34.08
N GLY A 136 6.53 -15.65 -33.33
CA GLY A 136 5.69 -16.84 -33.52
C GLY A 136 6.42 -18.18 -33.42
N ASN A 137 7.35 -18.34 -32.47
CA ASN A 137 8.05 -19.60 -32.23
C ASN A 137 7.61 -20.25 -30.91
N ASP A 138 7.67 -21.58 -30.83
CA ASP A 138 7.29 -22.33 -29.62
C ASP A 138 8.10 -21.93 -28.38
N GLN A 139 9.33 -21.45 -28.57
CA GLN A 139 10.19 -20.94 -27.51
C GLN A 139 9.51 -19.85 -26.68
N PHE A 140 8.72 -18.97 -27.30
CA PHE A 140 7.98 -17.93 -26.58
C PHE A 140 7.02 -18.52 -25.52
N ILE A 141 6.36 -19.64 -25.84
CA ILE A 141 5.43 -20.30 -24.91
C ILE A 141 6.20 -20.89 -23.73
N GLU A 142 7.33 -21.55 -24.00
CA GLU A 142 8.20 -22.10 -22.96
C GLU A 142 8.74 -21.00 -22.04
N ASP A 143 9.25 -19.90 -22.61
CA ASP A 143 9.78 -18.76 -21.86
C ASP A 143 8.69 -18.11 -21.00
N ALA A 144 7.47 -17.97 -21.53
CA ALA A 144 6.34 -17.41 -20.78
C ALA A 144 5.87 -18.35 -19.66
N ILE A 145 5.87 -19.67 -19.88
CA ILE A 145 5.56 -20.65 -18.84
C ILE A 145 6.61 -20.60 -17.73
N GLN A 146 7.90 -20.58 -18.09
CA GLN A 146 8.98 -20.48 -17.11
C GLN A 146 8.86 -19.17 -16.29
N PHE A 147 8.65 -18.05 -16.97
CA PHE A 147 8.43 -16.77 -16.32
C PHE A 147 7.22 -16.82 -15.37
N SER A 148 6.12 -17.48 -15.73
CA SER A 148 4.97 -17.66 -14.83
C SER A 148 5.32 -18.44 -13.55
N SER A 149 6.18 -19.45 -13.67
CA SER A 149 6.67 -20.25 -12.55
C SER A 149 7.56 -19.41 -11.63
N ASP A 150 8.45 -18.61 -12.22
CA ASP A 150 9.32 -17.68 -11.51
C ASP A 150 8.49 -16.64 -10.73
N LEU A 151 7.49 -16.02 -11.36
CA LEU A 151 6.57 -15.09 -10.68
C LEU A 151 5.84 -15.75 -9.52
N SER A 152 5.36 -16.97 -9.73
CA SER A 152 4.63 -17.74 -8.72
C SER A 152 5.55 -18.04 -7.53
N SER A 153 6.77 -18.52 -7.75
CA SER A 153 7.72 -18.78 -6.65
C SER A 153 8.08 -17.49 -5.92
N TYR A 154 8.49 -16.44 -6.63
CA TYR A 154 8.98 -15.23 -6.00
C TYR A 154 7.93 -14.43 -5.23
N PHE A 155 6.73 -14.30 -5.78
CA PHE A 155 5.72 -13.40 -5.23
C PHE A 155 4.75 -14.08 -4.29
N LEU A 156 4.63 -15.41 -4.37
CA LEU A 156 3.84 -16.18 -3.41
C LEU A 156 4.64 -16.51 -2.13
N GLU A 157 5.97 -16.41 -2.17
CA GLU A 157 6.83 -16.51 -0.96
C GLU A 157 6.72 -15.28 -0.06
N ASP A 158 6.63 -14.08 -0.64
CA ASP A 158 6.57 -12.80 0.08
C ASP A 158 5.45 -11.90 -0.47
N CYS A 159 4.21 -12.38 -0.30
CA CYS A 159 2.99 -11.69 -0.74
C CYS A 159 2.88 -10.28 -0.15
N GLU A 160 3.32 -10.09 1.09
CA GLU A 160 3.24 -8.80 1.76
C GLU A 160 4.14 -7.78 1.06
N SER A 161 5.43 -8.11 0.87
CA SER A 161 6.37 -7.18 0.24
C SER A 161 5.99 -6.85 -1.20
N ILE A 162 5.46 -7.81 -1.96
CA ILE A 162 5.05 -7.51 -3.35
C ILE A 162 3.81 -6.60 -3.39
N MET A 163 2.87 -6.70 -2.44
CA MET A 163 1.71 -5.78 -2.39
C MET A 163 2.11 -4.31 -2.25
N HIS A 164 3.26 -4.01 -1.64
CA HIS A 164 3.81 -2.65 -1.63
C HIS A 164 4.22 -2.17 -3.01
N VAL A 165 4.73 -3.06 -3.85
CA VAL A 165 5.26 -2.74 -5.17
C VAL A 165 4.14 -2.57 -6.18
N LEU A 166 3.06 -3.35 -6.07
CA LEU A 166 1.90 -3.27 -6.97
C LEU A 166 1.19 -1.90 -6.96
N ASN A 167 1.42 -1.10 -5.91
CA ASN A 167 0.88 0.26 -5.78
C ASN A 167 1.81 1.35 -6.36
N ILE A 168 2.96 0.97 -6.91
CA ILE A 168 3.96 1.91 -7.46
C ILE A 168 3.64 2.14 -8.93
N GLN A 169 3.26 3.38 -9.25
CA GLN A 169 3.06 3.82 -10.62
C GLN A 169 4.23 4.68 -11.08
N ASP A 170 4.79 4.37 -12.25
CA ASP A 170 5.68 5.28 -12.96
C ASP A 170 4.88 6.05 -14.01
N ASP A 171 4.63 7.34 -13.76
CA ASP A 171 3.89 8.23 -14.68
C ASP A 171 4.60 8.40 -16.05
N GLN A 172 5.85 7.94 -16.18
CA GLN A 172 6.67 8.10 -17.40
C GLN A 172 6.76 6.83 -18.27
N ASN A 173 6.38 5.66 -17.75
CA ASN A 173 6.56 4.37 -18.44
C ASN A 173 5.28 3.83 -19.08
N ASP A 174 5.41 2.84 -19.98
CA ASP A 174 4.26 2.24 -20.66
C ASP A 174 3.37 1.49 -19.65
N SER A 175 2.24 2.12 -19.30
CA SER A 175 1.23 1.59 -18.37
C SER A 175 0.77 0.17 -18.69
N LEU A 176 0.92 -0.29 -19.94
CA LEU A 176 0.48 -1.62 -20.36
C LEU A 176 1.26 -2.75 -19.68
N TYR A 177 2.59 -2.64 -19.58
CA TYR A 177 3.43 -3.71 -19.02
C TYR A 177 3.29 -3.80 -17.50
N TYR A 178 3.23 -2.63 -16.84
CA TYR A 178 2.93 -2.54 -15.41
C TYR A 178 1.57 -3.17 -15.09
N HIS A 179 0.54 -2.78 -15.85
CA HIS A 179 -0.80 -3.34 -15.68
C HIS A 179 -0.81 -4.86 -15.87
N SER A 180 -0.16 -5.35 -16.93
CA SER A 180 -0.12 -6.79 -17.22
C SER A 180 0.61 -7.58 -16.13
N LEU A 181 1.74 -7.06 -15.62
CA LEU A 181 2.46 -7.67 -14.52
C LEU A 181 1.64 -7.65 -13.23
N ASN A 182 1.08 -6.48 -12.86
CA ASN A 182 0.27 -6.35 -11.65
C ASN A 182 -0.94 -7.30 -11.66
N VAL A 183 -1.68 -7.33 -12.75
CA VAL A 183 -2.84 -8.23 -12.91
C VAL A 183 -2.40 -9.69 -12.84
N THR A 184 -1.24 -10.05 -13.39
CA THR A 184 -0.68 -11.40 -13.28
C THR A 184 -0.38 -11.77 -11.83
N VAL A 185 0.36 -10.92 -11.09
CA VAL A 185 0.69 -11.17 -9.69
C VAL A 185 -0.56 -11.27 -8.81
N LEU A 186 -1.49 -10.32 -8.96
CA LEU A 186 -2.76 -10.32 -8.22
C LEU A 186 -3.61 -11.56 -8.52
N SER A 187 -3.66 -11.98 -9.79
CA SER A 187 -4.37 -13.18 -10.21
C SER A 187 -3.75 -14.43 -9.60
N LEU A 188 -2.42 -14.53 -9.53
CA LEU A 188 -1.73 -15.66 -8.92
C LEU A 188 -1.94 -15.72 -7.41
N ILE A 189 -1.87 -14.59 -6.71
CA ILE A 189 -2.19 -14.52 -5.27
C ILE A 189 -3.63 -15.01 -5.02
N LEU A 190 -4.59 -14.56 -5.83
CA LEU A 190 -5.98 -14.96 -5.73
C LEU A 190 -6.19 -16.43 -6.08
N GLY A 191 -5.60 -16.91 -7.17
CA GLY A 191 -5.68 -18.29 -7.64
C GLY A 191 -5.14 -19.28 -6.60
N ARG A 192 -3.98 -18.98 -5.99
CA ARG A 192 -3.43 -19.78 -4.88
C ARG A 192 -4.38 -19.83 -3.71
N SER A 193 -4.97 -18.68 -3.35
CA SER A 193 -5.87 -18.57 -2.20
C SER A 193 -7.21 -19.28 -2.42
N ILE A 194 -7.65 -19.42 -3.67
CA ILE A 194 -8.80 -20.24 -4.07
C ILE A 194 -8.46 -21.74 -4.11
N GLY A 195 -7.17 -22.10 -4.18
CA GLY A 195 -6.72 -23.48 -4.28
C GLY A 195 -6.77 -24.03 -5.70
N LEU A 196 -6.45 -23.19 -6.70
CA LEU A 196 -6.28 -23.66 -8.08
C LEU A 196 -5.17 -24.72 -8.18
N ALA A 197 -5.37 -25.71 -9.06
CA ALA A 197 -4.33 -26.67 -9.40
C ALA A 197 -3.18 -25.99 -10.17
N GLU A 198 -1.99 -26.60 -10.19
CA GLU A 198 -0.81 -26.04 -10.88
C GLU A 198 -1.09 -25.75 -12.37
N THR A 199 -1.84 -26.61 -13.05
CA THR A 199 -2.23 -26.41 -14.45
C THR A 199 -3.14 -25.20 -14.62
N GLU A 200 -4.12 -25.03 -13.73
CA GLU A 200 -5.01 -23.85 -13.71
C GLU A 200 -4.23 -22.57 -13.37
N MET A 201 -3.26 -22.64 -12.46
CA MET A 201 -2.38 -21.51 -12.10
C MET A 201 -1.54 -21.06 -13.29
N ARG A 202 -0.96 -22.01 -14.04
CA ARG A 202 -0.22 -21.72 -15.27
C ARG A 202 -1.11 -21.05 -16.33
N ASP A 203 -2.29 -21.60 -16.56
CA ASP A 203 -3.22 -21.05 -17.55
C ASP A 203 -3.73 -19.66 -17.14
N LEU A 204 -3.96 -19.43 -15.85
CA LEU A 204 -4.31 -18.13 -15.29
C LEU A 204 -3.18 -17.11 -15.50
N ALA A 205 -1.93 -17.48 -15.22
CA ALA A 205 -0.77 -16.62 -15.45
C ALA A 205 -0.63 -16.24 -16.92
N MET A 206 -0.69 -17.22 -17.81
CA MET A 206 -0.59 -17.01 -19.26
C MET A 206 -1.70 -16.10 -19.76
N GLY A 207 -2.94 -16.32 -19.32
CA GLY A 207 -4.05 -15.44 -19.67
C GLY A 207 -3.86 -14.03 -19.11
N ALA A 208 -3.36 -13.90 -17.89
CA ALA A 208 -3.15 -12.61 -17.24
C ALA A 208 -2.03 -11.78 -17.86
N MET A 209 -0.91 -12.39 -18.21
CA MET A 209 0.19 -11.70 -18.86
C MET A 209 -0.25 -11.11 -20.19
N PHE A 210 -1.05 -11.84 -20.97
CA PHE A 210 -1.38 -11.45 -22.34
C PHE A 210 -2.81 -10.94 -22.53
N HIS A 211 -3.61 -10.76 -21.46
CA HIS A 211 -5.04 -10.39 -21.57
C HIS A 211 -5.26 -9.14 -22.43
N ASP A 212 -4.33 -8.20 -22.34
CA ASP A 212 -4.40 -6.89 -22.97
C ASP A 212 -3.51 -6.76 -24.23
N ILE A 213 -2.87 -7.84 -24.70
CA ILE A 213 -1.90 -7.78 -25.82
C ILE A 213 -2.51 -7.21 -27.10
N GLY A 214 -3.83 -7.35 -27.29
CA GLY A 214 -4.56 -6.78 -28.41
C GLY A 214 -4.56 -5.25 -28.45
N LYS A 215 -4.23 -4.56 -27.35
CA LYS A 215 -4.05 -3.09 -27.34
C LYS A 215 -2.92 -2.65 -28.27
N SER A 216 -1.95 -3.52 -28.55
CA SER A 216 -0.90 -3.27 -29.56
C SER A 216 -1.43 -3.00 -30.98
N LYS A 217 -2.67 -3.40 -31.29
CA LYS A 217 -3.34 -3.15 -32.58
C LYS A 217 -4.16 -1.87 -32.62
N ILE A 218 -4.23 -1.12 -31.51
CA ILE A 218 -4.98 0.14 -31.43
C ILE A 218 -4.02 1.31 -31.50
N GLU A 219 -4.41 2.36 -32.22
CA GLU A 219 -3.62 3.57 -32.36
C GLU A 219 -3.34 4.23 -30.99
N LYS A 220 -2.07 4.55 -30.71
CA LYS A 220 -1.63 5.13 -29.43
C LYS A 220 -2.38 6.42 -29.07
N LYS A 221 -2.78 7.24 -30.06
CA LYS A 221 -3.56 8.47 -29.82
C LYS A 221 -4.94 8.21 -29.20
N ILE A 222 -5.55 7.06 -29.50
CA ILE A 222 -6.84 6.65 -28.92
C ILE A 222 -6.61 6.13 -27.50
N LEU A 223 -5.61 5.26 -27.31
CA LEU A 223 -5.28 4.68 -26.00
C LEU A 223 -4.84 5.73 -24.97
N ARG A 224 -4.06 6.74 -25.39
CA ARG A 224 -3.47 7.77 -24.53
C ARG A 224 -4.29 9.08 -24.48
N LYS A 225 -5.54 9.06 -24.97
CA LYS A 225 -6.38 10.26 -25.02
C LYS A 225 -6.68 10.76 -23.60
N LYS A 226 -6.19 11.97 -23.29
CA LYS A 226 -6.52 12.68 -22.04
C LYS A 226 -7.92 13.29 -22.16
N GLY A 227 -8.95 12.56 -21.74
CA GLY A 227 -10.33 13.04 -21.75
C GLY A 227 -11.38 11.94 -22.00
N LYS A 228 -12.63 12.34 -22.22
CA LYS A 228 -13.69 11.37 -22.56
C LYS A 228 -13.47 10.83 -23.97
N LEU A 229 -13.49 9.51 -24.09
CA LEU A 229 -13.53 8.81 -25.38
C LEU A 229 -14.91 9.01 -26.04
N THR A 230 -14.93 9.19 -27.36
CA THR A 230 -16.16 9.11 -28.16
C THR A 230 -16.67 7.67 -28.21
N ASN A 231 -17.93 7.48 -28.61
CA ASN A 231 -18.50 6.13 -28.78
C ASN A 231 -17.74 5.30 -29.82
N VAL A 232 -17.20 5.95 -30.86
CA VAL A 232 -16.40 5.29 -31.91
C VAL A 232 -15.04 4.88 -31.34
N GLU A 233 -14.32 5.78 -30.68
CA GLU A 233 -13.03 5.49 -30.03
C GLU A 233 -13.17 4.37 -29.00
N ARG A 234 -14.25 4.40 -28.19
CA ARG A 234 -14.56 3.33 -27.23
C ARG A 234 -14.79 2.00 -27.94
N SER A 235 -15.57 1.99 -29.01
CA SER A 235 -15.83 0.77 -29.80
C SER A 235 -14.56 0.20 -30.42
N VAL A 236 -13.59 1.05 -30.81
CA VAL A 236 -12.28 0.60 -31.28
C VAL A 236 -11.49 -0.04 -30.15
N ILE A 237 -11.44 0.59 -28.97
CA ILE A 237 -10.76 0.01 -27.80
C ILE A 237 -11.36 -1.35 -27.41
N GLN A 238 -12.69 -1.48 -27.43
CA GLN A 238 -13.39 -2.72 -27.08
C GLN A 238 -13.12 -3.91 -28.01
N LYS A 239 -12.39 -3.70 -29.13
CA LYS A 239 -11.93 -4.79 -30.02
C LYS A 239 -10.64 -5.46 -29.55
N HIS A 240 -9.92 -4.91 -28.57
CA HIS A 240 -8.65 -5.51 -28.15
C HIS A 240 -8.75 -6.97 -27.65
N PRO A 241 -9.83 -7.46 -27.02
CA PRO A 241 -9.91 -8.88 -26.67
C PRO A 241 -9.87 -9.77 -27.92
N PHE A 242 -10.56 -9.34 -28.99
CA PHE A 242 -10.53 -10.03 -30.28
C PHE A 242 -9.15 -9.97 -30.93
N TYR A 243 -8.51 -8.80 -30.94
CA TYR A 243 -7.15 -8.66 -31.46
C TYR A 243 -6.13 -9.48 -30.66
N GLY A 244 -6.31 -9.59 -29.35
CA GLY A 244 -5.47 -10.41 -28.48
C GLY A 244 -5.55 -11.88 -28.88
N VAL A 245 -6.76 -12.42 -29.03
CA VAL A 245 -6.98 -13.78 -29.54
C VAL A 245 -6.35 -13.98 -30.91
N GLN A 246 -6.53 -13.03 -31.84
CA GLN A 246 -5.96 -13.12 -33.19
C GLN A 246 -4.42 -13.12 -33.21
N ILE A 247 -3.78 -12.42 -32.28
CA ILE A 247 -2.31 -12.43 -32.13
C ILE A 247 -1.86 -13.79 -31.59
N LEU A 248 -2.50 -14.24 -30.50
CA LEU A 248 -2.09 -15.44 -29.77
C LEU A 248 -2.38 -16.72 -30.53
N SER A 249 -3.46 -16.76 -31.32
CA SER A 249 -3.88 -17.94 -32.09
C SER A 249 -2.90 -18.34 -33.19
N LYS A 250 -1.87 -17.53 -33.44
CA LYS A 250 -0.75 -17.88 -34.34
C LYS A 250 0.18 -18.92 -33.73
N ASN A 251 0.13 -19.13 -32.41
CA ASN A 251 0.88 -20.15 -31.70
C ASN A 251 -0.09 -21.25 -31.30
N GLU A 252 -0.04 -22.40 -31.98
CA GLU A 252 -0.99 -23.50 -31.79
C GLU A 252 -0.95 -24.08 -30.37
N ASN A 253 0.20 -23.96 -29.71
CA ASN A 253 0.46 -24.44 -28.35
C ASN A 253 0.03 -23.48 -27.24
N PHE A 254 -0.53 -22.30 -27.55
CA PHE A 254 -1.00 -21.39 -26.51
C PHE A 254 -2.19 -21.99 -25.74
N PRO A 255 -2.20 -21.95 -24.38
CA PRO A 255 -3.23 -22.64 -23.61
C PRO A 255 -4.65 -22.15 -23.92
N LYS A 256 -5.57 -23.08 -24.14
CA LYS A 256 -6.96 -22.77 -24.51
C LYS A 256 -7.71 -22.01 -23.41
N GLU A 257 -7.48 -22.33 -22.15
CA GLU A 257 -8.09 -21.61 -21.03
C GLU A 257 -7.53 -20.18 -20.90
N ALA A 258 -6.23 -19.99 -21.12
CA ALA A 258 -5.61 -18.66 -21.20
C ALA A 258 -6.22 -17.83 -22.34
N MET A 259 -6.49 -18.45 -23.50
CA MET A 259 -7.14 -17.79 -24.63
C MET A 259 -8.56 -17.31 -24.28
N LYS A 260 -9.31 -18.09 -23.48
CA LYS A 260 -10.64 -17.66 -22.98
C LYS A 260 -10.52 -16.41 -22.12
N ILE A 261 -9.54 -16.35 -21.22
CA ILE A 261 -9.29 -15.17 -20.38
C ILE A 261 -9.06 -13.94 -21.25
N VAL A 262 -8.17 -14.03 -22.24
CA VAL A 262 -7.86 -12.92 -23.16
C VAL A 262 -9.13 -12.43 -23.87
N TYR A 263 -10.03 -13.34 -24.26
CA TYR A 263 -11.28 -12.95 -24.91
C TYR A 263 -12.33 -12.39 -23.96
N GLN A 264 -12.44 -12.95 -22.75
CA GLN A 264 -13.57 -12.76 -21.83
C GLN A 264 -13.29 -11.79 -20.68
N HIS A 265 -12.07 -11.30 -20.47
CA HIS A 265 -11.70 -10.55 -19.25
C HIS A 265 -12.49 -9.25 -19.00
N HIS A 266 -13.17 -8.72 -20.02
CA HIS A 266 -14.07 -7.57 -19.93
C HIS A 266 -15.57 -7.92 -19.94
N GLU A 267 -15.88 -9.21 -20.00
CA GLU A 267 -17.22 -9.68 -19.73
C GLU A 267 -17.57 -9.47 -18.26
N ARG A 268 -18.86 -9.40 -17.97
CA ARG A 268 -19.38 -9.11 -16.62
C ARG A 268 -20.41 -10.15 -16.24
N CYS A 269 -20.46 -10.49 -14.96
CA CYS A 269 -21.39 -11.48 -14.43
C CYS A 269 -22.87 -11.08 -14.61
N ASP A 270 -23.14 -9.79 -14.83
CA ASP A 270 -24.47 -9.25 -15.13
C ASP A 270 -24.82 -9.19 -16.63
N GLY A 271 -23.98 -9.76 -17.50
CA GLY A 271 -24.20 -9.80 -18.95
C GLY A 271 -24.05 -8.45 -19.66
N LYS A 272 -23.50 -7.41 -18.99
CA LYS A 272 -23.34 -6.07 -19.59
C LYS A 272 -21.91 -5.78 -20.06
N GLY A 273 -21.06 -6.79 -20.07
CA GLY A 273 -19.67 -6.69 -20.53
C GLY A 273 -19.52 -6.69 -22.05
N TYR A 274 -18.29 -6.94 -22.51
CA TYR A 274 -17.96 -7.08 -23.92
C TYR A 274 -16.83 -8.12 -24.08
N PRO A 275 -16.65 -8.73 -25.26
CA PRO A 275 -17.28 -8.43 -26.56
C PRO A 275 -18.65 -9.08 -26.82
N LYS A 276 -18.99 -10.19 -26.15
CA LYS A 276 -20.18 -11.00 -26.39
C LYS A 276 -21.32 -10.80 -25.39
N LYS A 277 -21.12 -10.06 -24.30
CA LYS A 277 -22.15 -9.85 -23.25
C LYS A 277 -22.53 -11.17 -22.56
N MET A 278 -21.52 -11.96 -22.25
CA MET A 278 -21.66 -13.29 -21.67
C MET A 278 -22.26 -13.23 -20.27
N GLN A 279 -23.11 -14.21 -19.95
CA GLN A 279 -23.68 -14.42 -18.62
C GLN A 279 -22.70 -15.14 -17.70
N PHE A 280 -22.97 -15.08 -16.40
CA PHE A 280 -22.11 -15.67 -15.36
C PHE A 280 -21.66 -17.12 -15.61
N ASN A 281 -22.55 -17.97 -16.13
CA ASN A 281 -22.27 -19.39 -16.38
C ASN A 281 -21.44 -19.63 -17.66
N GLU A 282 -21.32 -18.64 -18.55
CA GLU A 282 -20.53 -18.73 -19.79
C GLU A 282 -19.06 -18.31 -19.58
N LEU A 283 -18.78 -17.60 -18.49
CA LEU A 283 -17.43 -17.17 -18.13
C LEU A 283 -16.63 -18.34 -17.55
N SER A 284 -15.41 -18.53 -18.05
CA SER A 284 -14.50 -19.51 -17.46
C SER A 284 -14.17 -19.14 -16.01
N LYS A 285 -13.93 -20.15 -15.17
CA LYS A 285 -13.51 -19.97 -13.78
C LYS A 285 -12.30 -19.03 -13.67
N LEU A 286 -11.30 -19.21 -14.54
CA LEU A 286 -10.10 -18.39 -14.55
C LEU A 286 -10.36 -16.94 -14.98
N THR A 287 -11.30 -16.71 -15.91
CA THR A 287 -11.72 -15.35 -16.28
C THR A 287 -12.34 -14.63 -15.09
N LYS A 288 -13.20 -15.30 -14.32
CA LYS A 288 -13.84 -14.69 -13.13
C LYS A 288 -12.81 -14.21 -12.11
N ILE A 289 -11.77 -15.02 -11.90
CA ILE A 289 -10.63 -14.69 -11.02
C ILE A 289 -9.87 -13.48 -11.57
N LEU A 290 -9.48 -13.54 -12.84
CA LEU A 290 -8.72 -12.45 -13.46
C LEU A 290 -9.49 -11.13 -13.49
N SER A 291 -10.80 -11.16 -13.78
CA SER A 291 -11.62 -9.94 -13.83
C SER A 291 -11.62 -9.19 -12.50
N VAL A 292 -11.53 -9.87 -11.36
CA VAL A 292 -11.39 -9.23 -10.04
C VAL A 292 -10.05 -8.50 -9.93
N ALA A 293 -8.94 -9.18 -10.25
CA ALA A 293 -7.60 -8.59 -10.21
C ALA A 293 -7.44 -7.41 -11.19
N ASN A 294 -7.90 -7.57 -12.43
CA ASN A 294 -7.91 -6.53 -13.46
C ASN A 294 -8.71 -5.30 -13.03
N PHE A 295 -9.90 -5.51 -12.47
CA PHE A 295 -10.74 -4.42 -12.02
C PHE A 295 -10.12 -3.67 -10.85
N TYR A 296 -9.52 -4.38 -9.89
CA TYR A 296 -8.80 -3.77 -8.77
C TYR A 296 -7.64 -2.91 -9.25
N ASP A 297 -6.74 -3.46 -10.07
CA ASP A 297 -5.57 -2.74 -10.58
C ASP A 297 -5.99 -1.47 -11.34
N GLY A 298 -7.02 -1.57 -12.21
CA GLY A 298 -7.55 -0.42 -12.94
C GLY A 298 -8.19 0.68 -12.06
N LEU A 299 -8.50 0.41 -10.78
CA LEU A 299 -8.97 1.43 -9.83
C LEU A 299 -7.83 2.16 -9.13
N ILE A 300 -6.77 1.44 -8.79
CA ILE A 300 -5.63 1.95 -8.00
C ILE A 300 -4.49 2.50 -8.88
N ASN A 301 -4.36 2.03 -10.12
CA ASN A 301 -3.30 2.35 -11.06
C ASN A 301 -3.87 2.96 -12.36
N LYS A 302 -4.65 4.05 -12.22
CA LYS A 302 -5.20 4.76 -13.38
C LYS A 302 -4.12 5.55 -14.10
N HIS A 303 -4.24 5.64 -15.43
CA HIS A 303 -3.40 6.54 -16.24
C HIS A 303 -3.40 7.99 -15.71
N ASP A 304 -4.52 8.46 -15.17
CA ASP A 304 -4.58 9.72 -14.42
C ASP A 304 -4.52 9.42 -12.93
N SER A 305 -3.30 9.48 -12.37
CA SER A 305 -3.00 9.10 -10.98
C SER A 305 -3.75 9.94 -9.95
N SER A 306 -4.20 11.16 -10.31
CA SER A 306 -5.07 12.00 -9.47
C SER A 306 -6.46 11.39 -9.22
N LYS A 307 -6.89 10.46 -10.08
CA LYS A 307 -8.17 9.76 -10.00
C LYS A 307 -8.06 8.35 -9.44
N SER A 308 -6.84 7.88 -9.14
CA SER A 308 -6.60 6.58 -8.55
C SER A 308 -7.15 6.51 -7.14
N LEU A 309 -7.83 5.42 -6.82
CA LEU A 309 -8.32 5.16 -5.46
C LEU A 309 -7.19 4.63 -4.58
N THR A 310 -7.32 4.76 -3.26
CA THR A 310 -6.47 3.97 -2.35
C THR A 310 -6.88 2.49 -2.42
N PRO A 311 -5.99 1.56 -2.03
CA PRO A 311 -6.33 0.14 -1.92
C PRO A 311 -7.64 -0.14 -1.16
N TYR A 312 -7.80 0.45 0.04
CA TYR A 312 -9.04 0.37 0.82
C TYR A 312 -10.26 0.87 0.04
N GLN A 313 -10.16 2.05 -0.58
CA GLN A 313 -11.25 2.63 -1.35
C GLN A 313 -11.62 1.76 -2.56
N ALA A 314 -10.63 1.16 -3.23
CA ALA A 314 -10.86 0.27 -4.34
C ALA A 314 -11.62 -0.99 -3.89
N LEU A 315 -11.21 -1.63 -2.80
CA LEU A 315 -11.93 -2.80 -2.24
C LEU A 315 -13.35 -2.44 -1.82
N SER A 316 -13.54 -1.33 -1.10
CA SER A 316 -14.86 -0.84 -0.68
C SER A 316 -15.75 -0.52 -1.88
N TYR A 317 -15.20 0.12 -2.91
CA TYR A 317 -15.90 0.43 -4.15
C TYR A 317 -16.29 -0.84 -4.92
N MET A 318 -15.39 -1.81 -5.02
CA MET A 318 -15.67 -3.10 -5.65
C MET A 318 -16.80 -3.85 -4.93
N TYR A 319 -16.73 -3.93 -3.60
CA TYR A 319 -17.73 -4.60 -2.78
C TYR A 319 -19.12 -3.94 -2.89
N THR A 320 -19.18 -2.61 -2.79
CA THR A 320 -20.45 -1.87 -2.74
C THR A 320 -21.07 -1.59 -4.10
N LYS A 321 -20.27 -1.42 -5.17
CA LYS A 321 -20.75 -1.00 -6.49
C LYS A 321 -20.62 -2.06 -7.59
N TYR A 322 -19.72 -3.05 -7.42
CA TYR A 322 -19.39 -4.02 -8.48
C TYR A 322 -19.62 -5.49 -8.08
N SER A 323 -20.15 -5.77 -6.88
CA SER A 323 -20.45 -7.13 -6.42
C SER A 323 -21.47 -7.90 -7.26
N GLY A 324 -22.27 -7.20 -8.09
CA GLY A 324 -23.15 -7.81 -9.10
C GLY A 324 -22.49 -8.02 -10.48
N MET A 325 -21.34 -7.40 -10.72
CA MET A 325 -20.61 -7.44 -12.01
C MET A 325 -19.44 -8.43 -11.97
N LEU A 326 -18.93 -8.73 -10.78
CA LEU A 326 -17.82 -9.64 -10.52
C LEU A 326 -18.33 -10.92 -9.85
N ASP A 327 -17.52 -11.98 -9.93
CA ASP A 327 -17.79 -13.21 -9.19
C ASP A 327 -17.64 -12.97 -7.69
N LYS A 328 -18.68 -13.29 -6.92
CA LYS A 328 -18.76 -12.96 -5.49
C LYS A 328 -17.75 -13.76 -4.65
N GLU A 329 -17.54 -15.02 -4.99
CA GLU A 329 -16.60 -15.88 -4.29
C GLU A 329 -15.16 -15.38 -4.49
N SER A 330 -14.78 -15.15 -5.75
CA SER A 330 -13.47 -14.58 -6.11
C SER A 330 -13.25 -13.22 -5.46
N LEU A 331 -14.24 -12.33 -5.47
CA LEU A 331 -14.15 -11.02 -4.82
C LEU A 331 -13.97 -11.15 -3.30
N SER A 332 -14.73 -12.04 -2.66
CA SER A 332 -14.62 -12.27 -1.22
C SER A 332 -13.24 -12.83 -0.83
N VAL A 333 -12.69 -13.76 -1.61
CA VAL A 333 -11.35 -14.29 -1.38
C VAL A 333 -10.32 -13.18 -1.57
N PHE A 334 -10.45 -12.38 -2.63
CA PHE A 334 -9.55 -11.27 -2.92
C PHE A 334 -9.49 -10.24 -1.79
N ILE A 335 -10.65 -9.84 -1.24
CA ILE A 335 -10.70 -8.91 -0.10
C ILE A 335 -9.98 -9.51 1.12
N ARG A 336 -10.11 -10.82 1.37
CA ARG A 336 -9.37 -11.48 2.46
C ARG A 336 -7.87 -11.51 2.21
N CYS A 337 -7.42 -11.74 0.97
CA CYS A 337 -6.00 -11.72 0.62
C CYS A 337 -5.38 -10.35 0.84
N MET A 338 -6.09 -9.28 0.47
CA MET A 338 -5.59 -7.91 0.60
C MET A 338 -5.68 -7.37 2.03
N GLY A 339 -6.55 -7.94 2.87
CA GLY A 339 -6.84 -7.46 4.22
C GLY A 339 -7.80 -6.27 4.24
N ILE A 340 -8.21 -5.84 5.45
CA ILE A 340 -9.09 -4.68 5.60
C ILE A 340 -8.36 -3.41 5.17
N TYR A 341 -7.12 -3.21 5.63
CA TYR A 341 -6.29 -2.07 5.23
C TYR A 341 -5.04 -2.55 4.48
N PRO A 342 -5.09 -2.67 3.15
CA PRO A 342 -3.93 -3.13 2.39
C PRO A 342 -2.78 -2.11 2.45
N PRO A 343 -1.52 -2.54 2.21
CA PRO A 343 -0.38 -1.62 2.16
C PRO A 343 -0.61 -0.46 1.20
N GLY A 344 -0.15 0.73 1.56
CA GLY A 344 -0.40 1.98 0.81
C GLY A 344 -1.74 2.67 1.14
N THR A 345 -2.57 2.09 2.00
CA THR A 345 -3.75 2.78 2.53
C THR A 345 -3.33 3.91 3.48
N ILE A 346 -3.84 5.11 3.26
CA ILE A 346 -3.69 6.22 4.21
C ILE A 346 -4.84 6.15 5.22
N VAL A 347 -4.49 6.20 6.51
CA VAL A 347 -5.42 6.06 7.64
C VAL A 347 -5.36 7.29 8.55
N LEU A 348 -6.52 7.65 9.10
CA LEU A 348 -6.67 8.60 10.19
C LEU A 348 -6.84 7.81 11.49
N LEU A 349 -6.17 8.24 12.55
CA LEU A 349 -6.27 7.63 13.87
C LEU A 349 -7.24 8.42 14.77
N ASN A 350 -7.61 7.82 15.89
CA ASN A 350 -8.47 8.40 16.93
C ASN A 350 -7.91 9.67 17.61
N ASN A 351 -6.66 10.03 17.35
CA ASN A 351 -6.02 11.26 17.81
C ASN A 351 -5.70 12.23 16.67
N ASP A 352 -6.41 12.12 15.53
CA ASP A 352 -6.26 12.95 14.33
C ASP A 352 -4.88 12.83 13.63
N GLN A 353 -4.00 11.93 14.08
CA GLN A 353 -2.77 11.63 13.37
C GLN A 353 -3.05 10.83 12.10
N ILE A 354 -2.24 11.09 11.07
CA ILE A 354 -2.33 10.43 9.77
C ILE A 354 -1.15 9.47 9.63
N GLY A 355 -1.42 8.27 9.13
CA GLY A 355 -0.39 7.29 8.81
C GLY A 355 -0.66 6.57 7.49
N MET A 356 0.35 5.85 7.00
CA MET A 356 0.24 4.96 5.86
C MET A 356 0.46 3.52 6.30
N VAL A 357 -0.44 2.62 5.91
CA VAL A 357 -0.28 1.19 6.16
C VAL A 357 0.91 0.64 5.38
N VAL A 358 1.78 -0.05 6.11
CA VAL A 358 2.99 -0.67 5.56
C VAL A 358 3.09 -2.16 5.84
N SER A 359 2.14 -2.76 6.52
CA SER A 359 2.14 -4.20 6.80
C SER A 359 0.75 -4.59 7.25
N VAL A 360 0.25 -5.72 6.77
CA VAL A 360 -1.08 -6.21 7.13
C VAL A 360 -0.98 -7.23 8.25
N ASN A 361 -1.92 -7.18 9.18
CA ASN A 361 -2.07 -8.22 10.19
C ASN A 361 -3.29 -9.09 9.85
N LEU A 362 -3.07 -10.24 9.20
CA LEU A 362 -4.17 -11.11 8.78
C LEU A 362 -4.91 -11.74 9.97
N ALA A 363 -4.26 -11.89 11.13
CA ALA A 363 -4.88 -12.40 12.35
C ALA A 363 -5.73 -11.33 13.05
N LYS A 364 -5.30 -10.06 13.01
CA LYS A 364 -6.01 -8.90 13.53
C LYS A 364 -6.13 -7.81 12.45
N PRO A 365 -7.10 -7.93 11.51
CA PRO A 365 -7.16 -7.07 10.32
C PRO A 365 -7.35 -5.56 10.58
N LEU A 366 -7.78 -5.18 11.79
CA LEU A 366 -7.93 -3.78 12.22
C LEU A 366 -6.65 -3.19 12.85
N SER A 367 -5.61 -4.01 13.01
CA SER A 367 -4.35 -3.65 13.66
C SER A 367 -3.15 -3.84 12.72
N PRO A 368 -3.09 -3.15 11.56
CA PRO A 368 -1.93 -3.19 10.67
C PRO A 368 -0.72 -2.45 11.26
N SER A 369 0.47 -2.65 10.70
CA SER A 369 1.60 -1.74 10.98
C SER A 369 1.54 -0.53 10.05
N ILE A 370 1.81 0.67 10.58
CA ILE A 370 1.69 1.94 9.86
C ILE A 370 2.95 2.80 10.02
N VAL A 371 3.29 3.60 9.01
CA VAL A 371 4.22 4.73 9.17
C VAL A 371 3.40 5.96 9.52
N LEU A 372 3.72 6.61 10.64
CA LEU A 372 3.07 7.87 11.05
C LEU A 372 3.72 9.07 10.35
N TYR A 373 2.90 10.05 9.98
CA TYR A 373 3.39 11.37 9.60
C TYR A 373 3.83 12.14 10.84
N ASP A 374 5.11 12.51 10.89
CA ASP A 374 5.63 13.49 11.85
C ASP A 374 6.49 14.50 11.09
N PRO A 375 6.11 15.80 11.04
CA PRO A 375 6.85 16.82 10.31
C PRO A 375 8.25 17.07 10.88
N GLN A 376 8.55 16.62 12.10
CA GLN A 376 9.85 16.77 12.73
C GLN A 376 10.81 15.62 12.44
N ILE A 377 10.29 14.47 12.02
CA ILE A 377 11.09 13.27 11.77
C ILE A 377 11.29 13.14 10.26
N PRO A 378 12.52 13.21 9.73
CA PRO A 378 12.74 13.00 8.31
C PRO A 378 12.11 11.69 7.82
N LYS A 379 11.52 11.68 6.62
CA LYS A 379 10.87 10.50 6.02
C LYS A 379 11.70 9.21 6.12
N LYS A 380 13.02 9.30 5.94
CA LYS A 380 13.95 8.15 6.01
C LYS A 380 14.05 7.52 7.41
N GLU A 381 13.67 8.26 8.45
CA GLU A 381 13.71 7.89 9.86
C GLU A 381 12.30 7.66 10.44
N ALA A 382 11.26 7.72 9.60
CA ALA A 382 9.89 7.59 10.07
C ALA A 382 9.67 6.26 10.79
N LEU A 383 8.94 6.33 11.89
CA LEU A 383 8.68 5.18 12.74
C LEU A 383 7.51 4.38 12.18
N ILE A 384 7.71 3.05 12.10
CA ILE A 384 6.62 2.12 11.87
C ILE A 384 6.06 1.72 13.23
N LEU A 385 4.79 1.99 13.42
CA LEU A 385 3.98 1.62 14.56
C LEU A 385 3.25 0.32 14.26
N ASP A 386 3.36 -0.68 15.13
CA ASP A 386 2.52 -1.88 15.06
C ASP A 386 1.27 -1.68 15.91
N LEU A 387 0.12 -1.50 15.28
CA LEU A 387 -1.14 -1.25 15.98
C LEU A 387 -1.61 -2.46 16.82
N GLU A 388 -1.03 -3.65 16.66
CA GLU A 388 -1.34 -4.77 17.54
C GLU A 388 -0.86 -4.54 18.98
N HIS A 389 0.29 -3.87 19.13
CA HIS A 389 0.94 -3.66 20.42
C HIS A 389 0.67 -2.27 21.02
N GLU A 390 -0.08 -1.43 20.31
CA GLU A 390 -0.24 -0.01 20.61
C GLU A 390 -1.72 0.32 20.78
N SER A 391 -2.30 -0.13 21.89
CA SER A 391 -3.77 -0.11 22.16
C SER A 391 -4.41 1.26 22.17
N ASP A 392 -3.62 2.33 22.30
CA ASP A 392 -4.13 3.71 22.30
C ASP A 392 -4.49 4.21 20.90
N PHE A 393 -4.01 3.54 19.86
CA PHE A 393 -4.24 3.94 18.47
C PHE A 393 -5.26 3.02 17.82
N THR A 394 -6.33 3.62 17.30
CA THR A 394 -7.33 2.92 16.50
C THR A 394 -7.56 3.69 15.21
N ILE A 395 -7.73 2.97 14.11
CA ILE A 395 -8.05 3.57 12.81
C ILE A 395 -9.50 4.02 12.84
N THR A 396 -9.73 5.32 12.64
CA THR A 396 -11.07 5.91 12.60
C THR A 396 -11.60 6.06 11.19
N ASP A 397 -10.73 6.37 10.21
CA ASP A 397 -11.12 6.51 8.81
C ASP A 397 -9.95 6.23 7.85
N SER A 398 -10.26 6.06 6.57
CA SER A 398 -9.28 6.07 5.47
C SER A 398 -9.29 7.42 4.75
N VAL A 399 -8.12 7.96 4.45
CA VAL A 399 -7.99 9.29 3.82
C VAL A 399 -7.63 9.15 2.35
N SER A 400 -8.29 9.92 1.48
CA SER A 400 -7.90 10.00 0.07
C SER A 400 -6.64 10.85 -0.07
N PRO A 401 -5.64 10.44 -0.88
CA PRO A 401 -4.43 11.22 -1.12
C PRO A 401 -4.71 12.63 -1.63
N ALA A 402 -5.80 12.83 -2.39
CA ALA A 402 -6.22 14.14 -2.90
C ALA A 402 -6.69 15.13 -1.80
N LYS A 403 -6.93 14.65 -0.58
CA LYS A 403 -7.31 15.48 0.57
C LYS A 403 -6.12 15.84 1.47
N LEU A 404 -4.94 15.26 1.20
CA LEU A 404 -3.74 15.51 1.99
C LEU A 404 -3.13 16.86 1.60
N SER A 405 -2.48 17.52 2.57
CA SER A 405 -1.56 18.61 2.24
C SER A 405 -0.37 18.08 1.45
N ASN A 406 0.32 18.94 0.71
CA ASN A 406 1.47 18.51 -0.10
C ASN A 406 2.57 17.86 0.77
N ASP A 407 2.84 18.42 1.95
CA ASP A 407 3.86 17.88 2.86
C ASP A 407 3.52 16.49 3.39
N VAL A 408 2.26 16.27 3.79
CA VAL A 408 1.79 14.96 4.26
C VAL A 408 1.78 13.97 3.10
N TYR A 409 1.33 14.41 1.92
CA TYR A 409 1.33 13.60 0.71
C TYR A 409 2.75 13.18 0.34
N GLU A 410 3.73 14.08 0.29
CA GLU A 410 5.12 13.73 -0.05
C GLU A 410 5.78 12.81 0.98
N TYR A 411 5.53 13.08 2.26
CA TYR A 411 6.01 12.26 3.37
C TYR A 411 5.46 10.84 3.27
N LEU A 412 4.14 10.69 3.24
CA LEU A 412 3.45 9.41 3.20
C LEU A 412 3.27 8.88 1.77
N SER A 413 3.88 9.49 0.76
CA SER A 413 3.63 9.14 -0.64
C SER A 413 4.04 7.69 -0.88
N PRO A 414 3.09 6.84 -1.30
CA PRO A 414 3.41 5.51 -1.80
C PRO A 414 4.01 5.57 -3.21
N ARG A 415 3.91 6.71 -3.91
CA ARG A 415 4.06 6.82 -5.37
C ARG A 415 5.40 7.41 -5.85
N SER A 416 6.16 8.09 -5.00
CA SER A 416 7.47 8.62 -5.39
C SER A 416 8.58 7.65 -5.01
N ARG A 417 8.89 6.72 -5.93
CA ARG A 417 10.10 5.87 -5.93
C ARG A 417 10.71 5.68 -4.54
N ILE A 418 10.05 4.91 -3.69
CA ILE A 418 10.70 4.16 -2.61
C ILE A 418 11.79 4.96 -1.87
N THR A 419 11.48 6.17 -1.41
CA THR A 419 12.43 6.91 -0.54
C THR A 419 12.47 6.32 0.87
N TYR A 420 11.56 5.39 1.18
CA TYR A 420 11.62 4.55 2.38
C TYR A 420 12.62 3.38 2.24
N PHE A 421 12.88 2.88 1.02
CA PHE A 421 13.58 1.60 0.83
C PHE A 421 14.76 1.56 -0.16
N VAL A 422 15.05 2.64 -0.89
CA VAL A 422 16.23 2.69 -1.77
C VAL A 422 17.02 3.97 -1.50
N ASP A 423 18.32 3.79 -1.23
CA ASP A 423 19.27 4.89 -1.30
C ASP A 423 19.57 5.15 -2.80
N PRO A 424 19.43 6.37 -3.32
CA PRO A 424 19.73 6.68 -4.71
C PRO A 424 21.16 6.28 -5.12
N ASP A 425 22.07 6.21 -4.15
CA ASP A 425 23.49 5.91 -4.36
C ASP A 425 23.80 4.40 -4.42
N SER A 426 22.81 3.50 -4.26
CA SER A 426 23.04 2.05 -4.33
C SER A 426 22.80 1.43 -5.72
N VAL A 427 22.58 2.24 -6.76
CA VAL A 427 22.33 1.77 -8.13
C VAL A 427 23.48 2.13 -9.08
N SER A 428 24.56 2.73 -8.58
CA SER A 428 25.73 3.13 -9.40
C SER A 428 26.86 2.08 -9.47
N GLU A 429 26.66 0.87 -8.97
CA GLU A 429 27.61 -0.23 -9.17
C GLU A 429 26.87 -1.55 -9.46
N VAL A 430 26.48 -1.78 -10.72
CA VAL A 430 26.68 -3.02 -11.52
C VAL A 430 26.51 -2.67 -12.99
#